data_AF-A0A537Y376-F1
#
_entry.id   AF-A0A537Y376-F1
#
_cell.length_a   1.000
_cell.length_b   1.000
_cell.length_c   1.000
_cell.angle_alpha   90.00
_cell.angle_beta   90.00
_cell.angle_gamma   90.00
#
_symmetry.space_group_name_H-M   'P 1'
#
loop_
_entity.id
_entity.type
_entity.pdbx_description
1 polymer ?
#
loop_
_entity_poly.entity_id
_entity_poly.type
_entity_poly.pdbx_seq_one_letter_code
_entity_poly.pdbx_strand_id
1 'polypeptide(L)' 'MGDIQVRRLPVVSRDKRLVGILSLADIAMTASNGEAGEALGKISRPGGDHTQTG' A
#
# COMPACT_ATOMS: atom_id res chain seq x y z
N MET A 1 2.13 -5.68 -4.59
CA MET A 1 1.14 -4.99 -3.72
C MET A 1 -0.19 -4.80 -4.45
N GLY A 2 -0.18 -4.31 -5.70
CA GLY A 2 -1.38 -4.15 -6.54
C GLY A 2 -2.19 -5.44 -6.77
N ASP A 3 -1.55 -6.51 -7.23
CA ASP A 3 -2.26 -7.76 -7.60
C ASP A 3 -3.05 -8.38 -6.44
N ILE A 4 -2.51 -8.26 -5.22
CA ILE A 4 -3.14 -8.74 -3.98
C ILE A 4 -3.87 -7.62 -3.21
N GLN A 5 -3.87 -6.40 -3.75
CA GLN A 5 -4.51 -5.19 -3.21
C GLN A 5 -4.20 -4.88 -1.74
N VAL A 6 -2.94 -5.01 -1.35
CA VAL A 6 -2.48 -4.67 0.01
C VAL A 6 -1.67 -3.39 0.01
N ARG A 7 -1.86 -2.55 1.04
CA ARG A 7 -1.13 -1.28 1.23
C ARG A 7 0.08 -1.41 2.16
N ARG A 8 0.25 -2.57 2.79
CA ARG A 8 1.30 -2.90 3.74
C ARG A 8 1.74 -4.35 3.57
N LEU A 9 3.03 -4.61 3.76
CA LEU A 9 3.63 -5.94 3.74
C LEU A 9 4.41 -6.18 5.04
N PRO A 10 4.28 -7.35 5.68
CA PRO A 10 5.14 -7.70 6.80
C PRO A 10 6.58 -7.94 6.33
N VAL A 11 7.53 -7.43 7.09
CA VAL A 11 8.96 -7.70 6.88
C VAL A 11 9.37 -8.76 7.90
N VAL A 12 9.85 -9.90 7.42
CA VAL A 12 10.32 -11.00 8.27
C VAL A 12 11.84 -11.15 8.16
N SER A 13 12.48 -11.46 9.28
CA SER A 13 13.90 -11.83 9.30
C SER A 13 14.12 -13.20 8.65
N ARG A 14 15.40 -13.55 8.43
CA ARG A 14 15.78 -14.89 7.93
C ARG A 14 15.33 -16.01 8.85
N ASP A 15 15.24 -15.74 10.16
CA ASP A 15 14.72 -16.67 11.18
C ASP A 15 13.18 -16.67 11.25
N LYS A 16 12.50 -16.10 10.25
CA LYS A 16 11.03 -16.01 10.14
C LYS A 16 10.35 -15.27 11.29
N ARG A 17 11.04 -14.33 11.93
CA ARG A 17 10.43 -13.42 12.93
C ARG A 17 9.92 -12.16 12.25
N LEU A 18 8.72 -11.70 12.60
CA LEU A 18 8.22 -10.40 12.17
C LEU A 18 9.08 -9.30 12.79
N VAL A 19 9.71 -8.47 11.94
CA VAL A 19 10.65 -7.42 12.38
C VAL A 19 10.22 -6.01 11.95
N GLY A 20 9.13 -5.90 11.18
CA GLY A 20 8.60 -4.61 10.78
C GLY A 20 7.47 -4.71 9.79
N ILE A 21 7.01 -3.55 9.33
CA ILE A 21 5.98 -3.40 8.31
C ILE A 21 6.52 -2.42 7.26
N LEU A 22 6.41 -2.78 5.99
CA LEU A 22 6.64 -1.88 4.86
C LEU A 22 5.29 -1.37 4.35
N SER A 23 5.10 -0.06 4.30
CA SER A 23 3.88 0.56 3.79
C SER A 23 4.12 1.31 2.47
N LEU A 24 3.03 1.60 1.75
CA LEU A 24 3.08 2.53 0.62
C LEU A 24 3.56 3.94 1.01
N ALA A 25 3.31 4.38 2.25
CA ALA A 25 3.76 5.69 2.71
C ALA A 25 5.29 5.75 2.85
N ASP A 26 5.91 4.67 3.33
CA ASP A 26 7.37 4.58 3.40
C ASP A 26 7.99 4.66 2.00
N ILE A 27 7.36 4.02 1.01
CA ILE A 27 7.74 4.10 -0.40
C ILE A 27 7.57 5.54 -0.91
N ALA A 28 6.44 6.20 -0.61
CA ALA A 28 6.18 7.57 -1.04
C ALA A 28 7.19 8.59 -0.50
N MET A 29 7.69 8.37 0.72
CA MET A 29 8.70 9.25 1.34
C MET A 29 10.11 9.06 0.77
N THR A 30 10.38 7.93 0.10
CA THR A 30 11.73 7.56 -0.35
C THR A 30 11.86 7.55 -1.89
N ALA A 31 10.75 7.35 -2.61
CA ALA A 31 10.72 7.28 -4.07
C ALA A 31 10.71 8.67 -4.70
N SER A 32 11.61 8.89 -5.68
CA SER A 32 11.77 10.19 -6.34
C SER A 32 10.76 10.43 -7.47
N ASN A 33 10.16 9.38 -8.03
CA ASN A 33 9.54 9.41 -9.36
C ASN A 33 8.08 8.92 -9.40
N GLY A 34 7.30 9.10 -8.33
CA GLY A 34 5.85 8.83 -8.36
C GLY A 34 5.44 7.34 -8.36
N GLU A 35 6.39 6.43 -8.16
CA GLU A 35 6.17 4.97 -8.09
C GLU A 35 5.13 4.59 -7.03
N ALA A 36 5.10 5.32 -5.90
CA ALA A 36 4.09 5.14 -4.88
C ALA A 36 2.67 5.47 -5.38
N GLY A 37 2.54 6.47 -6.27
CA GLY A 37 1.29 6.84 -6.91
C GLY A 37 0.80 5.77 -7.89
N GLU A 38 1.70 5.21 -8.70
CA GLU A 38 1.38 4.09 -9.59
C GLU A 38 0.94 2.86 -8.79
N ALA A 39 1.68 2.52 -7.73
CA ALA A 39 1.34 1.42 -6.84
C ALA A 39 -0.03 1.64 -6.17
N LEU A 40 -0.30 2.85 -5.68
CA LEU A 40 -1.60 3.21 -5.11
C LEU A 40 -2.72 3.11 -6.14
N GLY A 41 -2.48 3.50 -7.39
CA GLY A 41 -3.44 3.37 -8.49
C GLY A 41 -3.80 1.91 -8.76
N LYS A 42 -2.81 1.02 -8.78
CA LYS A 42 -3.03 -0.43 -8.93
C LYS A 42 -3.75 -1.07 -7.73
N ILE A 43 -3.69 -0.45 -6.56
CA ILE A 43 -4.32 -0.96 -5.32
C ILE A 43 -5.72 -0.38 -5.11
N SER A 44 -5.99 0.83 -5.60
CA SER A 44 -7.23 1.54 -5.35
C SER A 44 -8.32 1.12 -6.32
N ARG A 45 -9.56 1.08 -5.82
CA ARG A 45 -10.77 0.92 -6.61
C ARG A 45 -11.69 2.10 -6.32
N PRO A 46 -12.52 2.54 -7.28
CA PRO A 46 -13.58 3.50 -7.00
C PRO A 46 -14.42 3.04 -5.81
N GLY A 47 -14.83 3.98 -4.96
CA GLY A 47 -15.90 3.71 -4.00
C GLY A 47 -17.18 3.34 -4.74
N GLY A 48 -18.04 2.53 -4.12
CA GLY A 48 -19.40 2.31 -4.63
C GLY A 48 -20.24 3.59 -4.52
N ASP A 49 -21.52 3.53 -4.92
CA ASP A 49 -22.43 4.66 -4.80
C ASP A 49 -22.51 5.13 -3.35
N HIS A 50 -21.82 6.24 -3.08
CA HIS A 50 -21.80 6.83 -1.76
C HIS A 50 -23.17 7.44 -1.48
N THR A 51 -23.97 6.75 -0.66
CA THR A 51 -25.14 7.38 -0.03
C THR A 51 -24.63 8.19 1.16
N GLN A 52 -24.14 9.40 0.89
CA GLN A 52 -23.91 10.38 1.95
C GLN A 52 -25.25 11.04 2.26
N THR A 53 -25.98 10.51 3.24
CA THR A 53 -27.08 11.25 3.88
C THR A 53 -26.45 12.40 4.67
N GLY A 54 -26.66 13.63 4.18
CA GLY A 54 -26.46 14.84 4.97
C GLY A 54 -27.60 15.06 5.96
#